data_AF-A0A6I7YXY3-F1
#
_entry.id   AF-A0A6I7YXY3-F1
#
_cell.length_a   1.000
_cell.length_b   1.000
_cell.length_c   1.000
_cell.angle_alpha   90.00
_cell.angle_beta   90.00
_cell.angle_gamma   90.00
#
_symmetry.space_group_name_H-M   'P 1'
#
loop_
_entity.id
_entity.type
_entity.pdbx_description
1 polymer ?
#
loop_
_entity_poly.entity_id
_entity_poly.type
_entity_poly.pdbx_seq_one_letter_code
_entity_poly.pdbx_strand_id
1 'polypeptide(L)'
;MPQVRDAFAVLQATYNDSCGTPGNCQYFLNRLLTNLDDLGNSMKVSPKGTAHFRQPLAWIEQMQNALGGDFTFDNLHEHQKLLVTTRDKINTWMQSYPDDYR
;
A
#
# COMPACT_ATOMS: atom_id res chain seq x y z
N MET A 1 9.83 11.53 6.65
CA MET A 1 8.78 10.84 5.89
C MET A 1 8.83 11.34 4.46
N PRO A 2 8.89 10.46 3.45
CA PRO A 2 8.80 10.87 2.04
C PRO A 2 7.48 11.60 1.76
N GLN A 3 7.45 12.47 0.75
CA GLN A 3 6.20 13.09 0.32
C GLN A 3 5.24 12.01 -0.19
N VAL A 4 3.93 12.26 -0.16
CA VAL A 4 2.92 11.32 -0.66
C VAL A 4 3.24 10.86 -2.08
N ARG A 5 3.71 11.78 -2.94
CA ARG A 5 4.17 11.49 -4.30
C ARG A 5 5.25 10.41 -4.35
N ASP A 6 6.27 10.57 -3.53
CA ASP A 6 7.46 9.72 -3.57
C ASP A 6 7.13 8.34 -2.97
N ALA A 7 6.35 8.29 -1.89
CA ALA A 7 5.82 7.06 -1.33
C ALA A 7 4.92 6.32 -2.34
N PHE A 8 4.09 7.06 -3.07
CA PHE A 8 3.24 6.48 -4.11
C PHE A 8 4.06 5.91 -5.27
N ALA A 9 5.10 6.61 -5.72
CA ALA A 9 6.01 6.10 -6.75
C ALA A 9 6.71 4.80 -6.32
N VAL A 10 7.11 4.70 -5.04
CA VAL A 10 7.69 3.47 -4.46
C VAL A 10 6.67 2.33 -4.44
N LEU A 11 5.40 2.59 -4.07
CA LEU A 11 4.33 1.60 -4.15
C LEU A 11 4.12 1.13 -5.59
N GLN A 12 4.13 2.05 -6.56
CA GLN A 12 3.97 1.74 -7.98
C GLN A 12 5.07 0.81 -8.52
N ALA A 13 6.28 0.88 -7.96
CA ALA A 13 7.36 -0.03 -8.34
C ALA A 13 7.06 -1.52 -8.06
N THR A 14 6.07 -1.83 -7.21
CA THR A 14 5.64 -3.21 -6.91
C THR A 14 4.66 -3.79 -7.93
N TYR A 15 4.19 -3.02 -8.92
CA TYR A 15 3.26 -3.52 -9.94
C TYR A 15 3.86 -4.55 -10.88
N ASN A 16 5.17 -4.51 -11.05
CA ASN A 16 5.91 -5.48 -11.87
C ASN A 16 6.29 -6.74 -11.07
N ASP A 17 6.03 -6.75 -9.77
CA ASP A 17 6.33 -7.85 -8.87
C ASP A 17 5.05 -8.68 -8.59
N SER A 18 5.23 -9.99 -8.39
CA SER A 18 4.16 -10.88 -7.94
C SER A 18 4.71 -12.16 -7.30
N CYS A 19 3.84 -12.92 -6.65
CA CYS A 19 4.12 -14.29 -6.19
C CYS A 19 4.21 -15.32 -7.32
N GLY A 20 3.97 -14.93 -8.59
CA GLY A 20 4.13 -15.83 -9.74
C GLY A 20 5.59 -16.13 -10.07
N THR A 21 6.53 -15.31 -9.59
CA THR A 21 7.97 -15.53 -9.78
C THR A 21 8.49 -16.47 -8.67
N PRO A 22 9.09 -17.64 -9.01
CA PRO A 22 9.63 -18.58 -8.02
C PRO A 22 10.63 -17.91 -7.07
N GLY A 23 10.48 -18.15 -5.77
CA GLY A 23 11.36 -17.60 -4.72
C GLY A 23 11.15 -16.11 -4.40
N ASN A 24 10.26 -15.40 -5.09
CA ASN A 24 10.07 -13.95 -4.92
C ASN A 24 8.89 -13.58 -4.01
N CYS A 25 7.97 -14.52 -3.72
CA CYS A 25 6.70 -14.19 -3.08
C CYS A 25 6.86 -13.56 -1.69
N GLN A 26 7.74 -14.11 -0.83
CA GLN A 26 8.00 -13.52 0.48
C GLN A 26 8.57 -12.11 0.39
N TYR A 27 9.51 -11.88 -0.53
CA TYR A 27 10.08 -10.56 -0.77
C TYR A 27 9.01 -9.56 -1.24
N PHE A 28 8.21 -9.96 -2.22
CA PHE A 28 7.12 -9.16 -2.77
C PHE A 28 6.10 -8.76 -1.70
N LEU A 29 5.59 -9.71 -0.90
CA LEU A 29 4.56 -9.46 0.10
C LEU A 29 5.06 -8.53 1.21
N ASN A 30 6.29 -8.73 1.70
CA ASN A 30 6.89 -7.83 2.68
C ASN A 30 7.07 -6.42 2.12
N ARG A 31 7.59 -6.31 0.90
CA ARG A 31 7.77 -5.02 0.23
C ARG A 31 6.44 -4.30 -0.01
N LEU A 32 5.41 -5.05 -0.40
CA LEU A 32 4.07 -4.52 -0.64
C LEU A 32 3.44 -3.96 0.63
N LEU A 33 3.51 -4.70 1.74
CA LEU A 33 3.04 -4.25 3.05
C LEU A 33 3.75 -2.95 3.47
N THR A 34 5.09 -2.95 3.47
CA THR A 34 5.89 -1.78 3.86
C THR A 34 5.54 -0.55 3.04
N ASN A 35 5.41 -0.70 1.72
CA ASN A 35 5.09 0.42 0.84
C ASN A 35 3.67 0.97 1.06
N LEU A 36 2.70 0.12 1.41
CA LEU A 36 1.34 0.53 1.77
C LEU A 36 1.34 1.31 3.10
N ASP A 37 2.09 0.86 4.09
CA ASP A 37 2.23 1.54 5.37
C ASP A 37 2.94 2.88 5.25
N ASP A 38 4.04 2.93 4.50
CA ASP A 38 4.77 4.16 4.23
C ASP A 38 3.90 5.19 3.51
N LEU A 39 3.11 4.75 2.52
CA LEU A 39 2.15 5.62 1.85
C LEU A 39 1.08 6.15 2.83
N GLY A 40 0.51 5.28 3.66
CA GLY A 40 -0.45 5.68 4.69
C GLY A 40 0.13 6.67 5.69
N ASN A 41 1.39 6.48 6.09
CA ASN A 41 2.10 7.41 6.99
C ASN A 41 2.33 8.77 6.32
N SER A 42 2.76 8.79 5.05
CA SER A 42 2.90 10.03 4.28
C SER A 42 1.57 10.77 4.10
N MET A 43 0.46 10.05 3.86
CA MET A 43 -0.88 10.64 3.76
C MET A 43 -1.32 11.29 5.08
N LYS A 44 -1.06 10.66 6.23
CA LYS A 44 -1.42 11.18 7.55
C LYS A 44 -0.71 12.50 7.90
N VAL A 45 0.54 12.65 7.48
CA VAL A 45 1.36 13.84 7.78
C VAL A 45 1.35 14.88 6.65
N SER A 46 0.65 14.61 5.56
CA SER A 46 0.54 15.54 4.43
C SER A 46 -0.18 16.83 4.83
N PRO A 47 0.24 18.01 4.32
CA PRO A 47 -0.47 19.27 4.52
C PRO A 47 -1.94 19.26 4.04
N LYS A 48 -2.31 18.35 3.14
CA LYS A 48 -3.71 18.17 2.71
C LYS A 48 -4.61 17.53 3.78
N GLY A 49 -3.99 16.90 4.78
CA GLY A 49 -4.67 16.30 5.93
C GLY A 49 -5.33 14.95 5.64
N THR A 50 -5.67 14.25 6.73
CA THR A 50 -6.29 12.90 6.69
C THR A 50 -7.67 12.89 6.05
N ALA A 51 -8.41 14.01 6.11
CA ALA A 51 -9.72 14.12 5.47
C ALA A 51 -9.64 14.00 3.94
N HIS A 52 -8.56 14.51 3.35
CA HIS A 52 -8.31 14.42 1.91
C HIS A 52 -8.02 12.98 1.49
N PHE A 53 -7.22 12.24 2.26
CA PHE A 53 -6.84 10.85 1.97
C PHE A 53 -7.74 9.81 2.68
N ARG A 54 -8.96 10.18 3.09
CA ARG A 54 -9.82 9.33 3.92
C ARG A 54 -10.02 7.94 3.34
N GLN A 55 -10.25 7.85 2.04
CA GLN A 55 -10.56 6.58 1.37
C GLN A 55 -9.34 5.66 1.24
N PRO A 56 -8.17 6.12 0.73
CA PRO A 56 -6.94 5.33 0.78
C PRO A 56 -6.58 4.86 2.20
N LEU A 57 -6.66 5.75 3.19
CA LEU A 57 -6.35 5.42 4.58
C LEU A 57 -7.28 4.34 5.14
N ALA A 58 -8.58 4.40 4.81
CA ALA A 58 -9.54 3.37 5.23
C ALA A 58 -9.24 1.99 4.63
N TRP A 59 -8.73 1.92 3.40
CA TRP A 59 -8.33 0.64 2.80
C TRP A 59 -7.06 0.07 3.44
N ILE A 60 -6.08 0.91 3.76
CA ILE A 60 -4.87 0.49 4.48
C ILE A 60 -5.24 -0.01 5.88
N GLU A 61 -6.12 0.69 6.59
CA GLU A 61 -6.59 0.29 7.91
C GLU A 61 -7.36 -1.05 7.87
N GLN A 62 -8.24 -1.25 6.89
CA GLN A 62 -8.93 -2.54 6.70
C GLN A 62 -7.94 -3.69 6.44
N MET A 63 -6.91 -3.45 5.63
CA MET A 63 -5.85 -4.42 5.40
C MET A 63 -5.08 -4.73 6.69
N GLN A 64 -4.63 -3.71 7.43
CA GLN A 64 -3.91 -3.87 8.69
C GLN A 64 -4.73 -4.64 9.74
N ASN A 65 -6.03 -4.33 9.85
CA ASN A 65 -6.93 -5.02 10.75
C ASN A 65 -7.11 -6.50 10.38
N ALA A 66 -7.16 -6.83 9.09
CA ALA A 66 -7.24 -8.22 8.64
C ALA A 66 -5.94 -8.99 8.93
N LEU A 67 -4.78 -8.33 8.84
CA LEU A 67 -3.49 -8.93 9.20
C LEU A 67 -3.34 -9.16 10.71
N GLY A 68 -4.09 -8.44 11.55
CA GLY A 68 -4.12 -8.67 12.99
C GLY A 68 -2.78 -8.46 13.71
N GLY A 69 -1.83 -7.74 13.10
CA GLY A 69 -0.47 -7.57 13.61
C GLY A 69 0.45 -8.78 13.39
N ASP A 70 -0.01 -9.82 12.68
CA ASP A 70 0.82 -10.94 12.25
C ASP A 70 1.39 -10.64 10.85
N PHE A 71 2.69 -10.38 10.79
CA PHE A 71 3.40 -10.10 9.53
C PHE A 71 4.32 -11.24 9.12
N THR A 72 4.05 -12.46 9.61
CA THR A 72 4.74 -13.66 9.13
C THR A 72 4.41 -13.93 7.66
N PHE A 73 5.31 -14.61 6.96
CA PHE A 73 5.09 -14.95 5.55
C PHE A 73 3.79 -15.73 5.35
N ASP A 74 3.48 -16.69 6.23
CA ASP A 74 2.29 -17.53 6.11
C ASP A 74 1.01 -16.68 6.15
N ASN A 75 0.90 -15.75 7.11
CA ASN A 75 -0.26 -14.86 7.20
C ASN A 75 -0.34 -13.87 6.03
N LEU A 76 0.80 -13.32 5.59
CA LEU A 76 0.85 -12.42 4.43
C LEU A 76 0.46 -13.16 3.14
N HIS A 77 0.86 -14.42 3.01
CA HIS A 77 0.54 -15.27 1.86
C HIS A 77 -0.94 -15.63 1.84
N GLU A 78 -1.52 -15.99 2.98
CA GLU A 78 -2.97 -16.18 3.13
C GLU A 78 -3.76 -14.92 2.71
N HIS A 79 -3.25 -13.74 3.08
CA HIS A 79 -3.85 -12.45 2.75
C HIS A 79 -3.33 -11.80 1.45
N GLN A 80 -2.59 -12.52 0.60
CA GLN A 80 -1.98 -11.97 -0.62
C GLN A 80 -3.00 -11.20 -1.47
N LYS A 81 -4.19 -11.78 -1.69
CA LYS A 81 -5.24 -11.15 -2.51
C LYS A 81 -5.69 -9.80 -1.92
N LEU A 82 -5.77 -9.69 -0.60
CA LEU A 82 -6.14 -8.46 0.09
C LEU A 82 -5.07 -7.37 -0.07
N LEU A 83 -3.79 -7.73 0.13
CA LEU A 83 -2.65 -6.82 -0.07
C LEU A 83 -2.64 -6.25 -1.50
N VAL A 84 -2.73 -7.13 -2.50
CA VAL A 84 -2.73 -6.75 -3.92
C VAL A 84 -3.97 -5.88 -4.26
N THR A 85 -5.16 -6.27 -3.80
CA THR A 85 -6.39 -5.50 -4.03
C THR A 85 -6.31 -4.11 -3.40
N THR A 86 -5.70 -3.99 -2.23
CA THR A 86 -5.52 -2.71 -1.53
C THR A 86 -4.63 -1.77 -2.33
N ARG A 87 -3.48 -2.27 -2.81
CA ARG A 87 -2.60 -1.53 -3.72
C ARG A 87 -3.34 -1.06 -4.96
N ASP A 88 -4.09 -1.95 -5.60
CA ASP A 88 -4.79 -1.66 -6.86
C ASP A 88 -5.88 -0.60 -6.68
N LYS A 89 -6.66 -0.68 -5.61
CA LYS A 89 -7.64 0.37 -5.25
C LYS A 89 -6.99 1.71 -5.01
N ILE A 90 -5.89 1.74 -4.25
CA ILE A 90 -5.17 2.99 -3.96
C ILE A 90 -4.58 3.57 -5.24
N ASN A 91 -3.94 2.77 -6.09
CA ASN A 91 -3.39 3.25 -7.35
C ASN A 91 -4.48 3.85 -8.25
N THR A 92 -5.63 3.17 -8.42
CA THR A 92 -6.75 3.72 -9.19
C THR A 92 -7.26 5.03 -8.60
N TRP A 93 -7.42 5.10 -7.28
CA TRP A 93 -7.84 6.33 -6.61
C TRP A 93 -6.84 7.45 -6.85
N MET A 94 -5.56 7.24 -6.55
CA MET A 94 -4.50 8.22 -6.73
C MET A 94 -4.45 8.71 -8.19
N GLN A 95 -4.48 7.81 -9.18
CA GLN A 95 -4.48 8.19 -10.59
C GLN A 95 -5.71 8.99 -11.04
N SER A 96 -6.82 8.93 -10.29
CA SER A 96 -8.01 9.76 -10.54
C SER A 96 -7.86 11.19 -10.01
N TYR A 97 -6.84 11.45 -9.17
CA TYR A 97 -6.55 12.72 -8.51
C TYR A 97 -5.07 13.14 -8.66
N PRO A 98 -4.50 13.22 -9.89
CA PRO A 98 -3.06 13.40 -10.08
C PRO A 98 -2.52 14.74 -9.57
N ASP A 99 -3.35 15.79 -9.53
CA ASP A 99 -2.96 17.12 -9.02
C ASP A 99 -2.95 17.16 -7.49
N ASP A 100 -3.45 16.11 -6.83
CA ASP A 100 -3.59 16.09 -5.39
C ASP A 100 -2.32 15.71 -4.63
N TYR A 101 -1.29 15.25 -5.32
CA TYR A 101 -0.05 14.85 -4.69
C TYR A 101 1.16 15.03 -5.62
N ARG A 102 1.06 15.93 -6.62
CA ARG A 102 2.18 16.30 -7.49
C ARG A 102 3.12 17.33 -6.87
#